data_AF-A0AAJ2USM0-F1
#
_entry.id   AF-A0AAJ2USM0-F1
#
_cell.length_a   1.000
_cell.length_b   1.000
_cell.length_c   1.000
_cell.angle_alpha   90.00
_cell.angle_beta   90.00
_cell.angle_gamma   90.00
#
_symmetry.space_group_name_H-M   'P 1'
#
loop_
_entity.id
_entity.type
_entity.pdbx_description
1 polymer ?
#
loop_
_entity_poly.entity_id
_entity_poly.type
_entity_poly.pdbx_seq_one_letter_code
_entity_poly.pdbx_strand_id
1 'polypeptide(L)'
;MPPPDRTSARLRPVDLARLCGVSTQQIRNYEEAGVLPPVPRTDSGYRVLGDAHRRALLTYRALSKGYGAVAATRIMRTVHEGDVPGALALVDAEHAALHAERVSLRATSEALRTLAGEPPEDDVPGTDLLIGEVAALLGVRTSTLRVWEAAGLLSPRRERATGYRHYTPEEVRDARFILALRRNHYLLDHIRPVLEDLRHEGGTDALRTAVTARHTTLTTRTAAMLEGAGHLHTYLTPSDDVTSV
;
A
#
# COMPACT_ATOMS: atom_id res chain seq x y z
N MET A 1 -14.09 47.89 -5.94
CA MET A 1 -12.72 47.42 -6.27
C MET A 1 -11.96 47.35 -4.94
N PRO A 2 -11.81 46.17 -4.32
CA PRO A 2 -11.05 46.06 -3.09
C PRO A 2 -9.55 46.28 -3.40
N PRO A 3 -8.76 46.86 -2.48
CA PRO A 3 -7.36 47.15 -2.72
C PRO A 3 -6.54 45.85 -2.78
N PRO A 4 -5.44 45.78 -3.56
CA PRO A 4 -4.55 44.64 -3.53
C PRO A 4 -3.84 44.58 -2.19
N ASP A 5 -3.97 43.45 -1.51
CA ASP A 5 -3.40 43.20 -0.19
C ASP A 5 -1.86 43.23 -0.26
N ARG A 6 -1.23 44.11 0.54
CA ARG A 6 0.19 44.50 0.41
C ARG A 6 1.09 43.76 1.40
N THR A 7 1.00 42.45 1.59
CA THR A 7 2.06 41.73 2.37
C THR A 7 2.25 40.26 2.02
N SER A 8 2.56 39.95 0.76
CA SER A 8 3.25 38.70 0.44
C SER A 8 4.47 39.02 -0.42
N ALA A 9 5.66 38.83 0.16
CA ALA A 9 6.92 39.13 -0.53
C ALA A 9 6.95 38.39 -1.88
N ARG A 10 7.02 39.16 -2.98
CA ARG A 10 7.13 38.60 -4.32
C ARG A 10 8.45 37.83 -4.41
N LEU A 11 8.37 36.53 -4.65
CA LEU A 11 9.52 35.66 -4.86
C LEU A 11 9.77 35.51 -6.36
N ARG A 12 11.02 35.64 -6.79
CA ARG A 12 11.36 35.29 -8.17
C ARG A 12 11.28 33.76 -8.32
N PRO A 13 10.92 33.23 -9.51
CA PRO A 13 10.83 31.78 -9.73
C PRO A 13 12.09 31.00 -9.39
N VAL A 14 13.27 31.57 -9.63
CA VAL A 14 14.56 30.96 -9.29
C VAL A 14 14.77 30.89 -7.79
N ASP A 15 14.31 31.89 -7.04
CA ASP A 15 14.44 31.92 -5.58
C ASP A 15 13.47 30.91 -4.94
N LEU A 16 12.24 30.79 -5.45
CA LEU A 16 11.30 29.73 -5.05
C LEU A 16 11.83 28.33 -5.36
N ALA A 17 12.37 28.13 -6.57
CA ALA A 17 13.00 26.89 -6.99
C ALA A 17 14.11 26.45 -6.02
N ARG A 18 15.00 27.39 -5.65
CA ARG A 18 16.08 27.14 -4.68
C ARG A 18 15.54 26.84 -3.28
N LEU A 19 14.61 27.65 -2.78
CA LEU A 19 14.02 27.46 -1.44
C LEU A 19 13.31 26.12 -1.28
N CYS A 20 12.70 25.63 -2.36
CA CYS A 20 11.96 24.37 -2.35
C CYS A 20 12.74 23.20 -2.95
N GLY A 21 14.01 23.38 -3.33
CA GLY A 21 14.86 22.33 -3.89
C GLY A 21 14.33 21.71 -5.18
N VAL A 22 13.70 22.49 -6.06
CA VAL A 22 13.15 22.05 -7.36
C VAL A 22 13.71 22.89 -8.50
N SER A 23 13.60 22.40 -9.73
CA SER A 23 13.94 23.17 -10.93
C SER A 23 12.81 24.12 -11.36
N THR A 24 13.14 25.12 -12.16
CA THR A 24 12.15 26.01 -12.78
C THR A 24 11.24 25.29 -13.79
N GLN A 25 11.69 24.19 -14.39
CA GLN A 25 10.82 23.31 -15.20
C GLN A 25 9.81 22.57 -14.32
N GLN A 26 10.22 22.08 -13.15
CA GLN A 26 9.29 21.42 -12.22
C GLN A 26 8.21 22.39 -11.72
N ILE A 27 8.55 23.65 -11.45
CA ILE A 27 7.56 24.68 -11.09
C ILE A 27 6.50 24.83 -12.19
N ARG A 28 6.91 24.85 -13.47
CA ARG A 28 5.97 24.91 -14.61
C ARG A 28 5.08 23.67 -14.68
N ASN A 29 5.67 22.49 -14.54
CA ASN A 29 4.90 21.25 -14.54
C ASN A 29 3.87 21.20 -13.39
N TYR A 30 4.22 21.74 -12.22
CA TYR A 30 3.32 21.81 -11.06
C TYR A 30 2.21 22.86 -11.24
N GLU A 31 2.53 24.01 -11.85
CA GLU A 31 1.51 24.98 -12.27
C GLU A 31 0.51 24.34 -13.24
N GLU A 32 1.00 23.70 -14.31
CA GLU A 32 0.17 23.02 -15.32
C GLU A 32 -0.66 21.88 -14.73
N ALA A 33 -0.14 21.16 -13.73
CA ALA A 33 -0.83 20.08 -13.06
C ALA A 33 -1.88 20.55 -12.02
N GLY A 34 -1.98 21.85 -11.74
CA GLY A 34 -2.85 22.42 -10.71
C GLY A 34 -2.33 22.24 -9.27
N VAL A 35 -1.04 21.90 -9.11
CA VAL A 35 -0.38 21.72 -7.80
C VAL A 35 -0.05 23.05 -7.14
N LEU A 36 0.01 24.14 -7.91
CA LEU A 36 0.21 25.50 -7.38
C LEU A 36 -1.10 26.28 -7.51
N PRO A 37 -1.36 27.24 -6.60
CA PRO A 37 -2.46 28.19 -6.77
C PRO A 37 -2.24 29.02 -8.05
N PRO A 38 -3.29 29.68 -8.58
CA PRO A 38 -3.19 30.50 -9.78
C PRO A 38 -1.99 31.47 -9.72
N VAL A 39 -1.11 31.39 -10.72
CA VAL A 39 0.11 32.20 -10.81
C VAL A 39 -0.17 33.45 -11.65
N PRO A 40 -0.36 34.64 -11.05
CA PRO A 40 -0.56 35.85 -11.82
C PRO A 40 0.67 36.20 -12.66
N ARG A 41 0.46 36.92 -13.76
CA ARG A 41 1.52 37.42 -14.64
C ARG A 41 1.66 38.93 -14.51
N THR A 42 2.87 39.44 -14.69
CA THR A 42 3.12 40.88 -14.87
C THR A 42 2.65 41.34 -16.25
N ASP A 43 2.54 42.65 -16.46
CA ASP A 43 2.26 43.26 -17.78
C ASP A 43 3.31 42.88 -18.83
N SER A 44 4.53 42.57 -18.38
CA SER A 44 5.64 42.06 -19.19
C SER A 44 5.64 40.54 -19.39
N GLY A 45 4.63 39.82 -18.89
CA GLY A 45 4.43 38.39 -19.09
C GLY A 45 5.15 37.44 -18.12
N TYR A 46 5.85 37.96 -17.10
CA TYR A 46 6.57 37.14 -16.13
C TYR A 46 5.67 36.63 -15.00
N ARG A 47 5.95 35.43 -14.49
CA ARG A 47 5.23 34.82 -13.35
C ARG A 47 5.51 35.54 -12.05
N VAL A 48 4.47 35.88 -11.31
CA VAL A 48 4.56 36.46 -9.97
C VAL A 48 4.29 35.35 -8.95
N LEU A 49 5.36 34.86 -8.33
CA LEU A 49 5.29 33.86 -7.27
C LEU A 49 5.43 34.54 -5.91
N GLY A 50 4.93 33.88 -4.87
CA GLY A 50 4.85 34.44 -3.52
C GLY A 50 4.69 33.35 -2.48
N ASP A 51 4.44 33.77 -1.25
CA ASP A 51 4.38 32.89 -0.08
C ASP A 51 3.41 31.71 -0.25
N ALA A 52 2.22 31.96 -0.80
CA ALA A 52 1.22 30.93 -1.07
C ALA A 52 1.75 29.80 -1.98
N HIS A 53 2.56 30.13 -2.99
CA HIS A 53 3.16 29.15 -3.89
C HIS A 53 4.25 28.33 -3.18
N ARG A 54 5.00 28.95 -2.27
CA ARG A 54 5.97 28.25 -1.41
C ARG A 54 5.26 27.26 -0.51
N ARG A 55 4.21 27.69 0.19
CA ARG A 55 3.42 26.81 1.07
C ARG A 55 2.81 25.66 0.28
N ALA A 56 2.18 25.92 -0.87
CA ALA A 56 1.61 24.89 -1.72
C ALA A 56 2.65 23.85 -2.17
N LEU A 57 3.85 24.30 -2.57
CA LEU A 57 4.91 23.39 -3.00
C LEU A 57 5.48 22.55 -1.86
N LEU A 58 5.67 23.12 -0.67
CA LEU A 58 6.08 22.38 0.53
C LEU A 58 5.03 21.33 0.91
N THR A 59 3.74 21.70 0.88
CA THR A 59 2.63 20.79 1.14
C THR A 59 2.57 19.66 0.13
N TYR A 60 2.67 19.96 -1.17
CA TYR A 60 2.72 18.94 -2.22
C TYR A 60 3.89 17.96 -2.03
N ARG A 61 5.08 18.46 -1.66
CA ARG A 61 6.24 17.60 -1.42
C ARG A 61 6.02 16.68 -0.22
N ALA A 62 5.45 17.18 0.87
CA ALA A 62 5.12 16.37 2.03
C ALA A 62 4.06 15.31 1.70
N LEU A 63 2.98 15.70 1.01
CA LEU A 63 1.95 14.76 0.53
C LEU A 63 2.54 13.69 -0.39
N SER A 64 3.42 14.08 -1.32
CA SER A 64 4.01 13.14 -2.29
C SER A 64 4.80 12.01 -1.62
N LYS A 65 5.41 12.24 -0.45
CA LYS A 65 6.14 11.20 0.30
C LYS A 65 5.21 10.10 0.84
N GLY A 66 4.01 10.46 1.30
CA GLY A 66 3.08 9.53 1.95
C GLY A 66 2.00 8.98 1.02
N TYR A 67 1.41 9.85 0.21
CA TYR A 67 0.28 9.57 -0.68
C TYR A 67 0.74 9.20 -2.09
N GLY A 68 1.99 9.53 -2.46
CA GLY A 68 2.49 9.41 -3.83
C GLY A 68 2.10 10.60 -4.70
N ALA A 69 2.83 10.81 -5.80
CA ALA A 69 2.71 12.02 -6.63
C ALA A 69 1.33 12.19 -7.28
N VAL A 70 0.68 11.09 -7.68
CA VAL A 70 -0.64 11.13 -8.34
C VAL A 70 -1.71 11.59 -7.36
N ALA A 71 -1.80 10.96 -6.18
CA ALA A 71 -2.77 11.34 -5.16
C ALA A 71 -2.48 12.76 -4.63
N ALA A 72 -1.22 13.10 -4.37
CA ALA A 72 -0.83 14.45 -3.95
C ALA A 72 -1.24 15.53 -4.98
N THR A 73 -1.07 15.24 -6.28
CA THR A 73 -1.51 16.15 -7.36
C THR A 73 -3.02 16.34 -7.35
N ARG A 74 -3.78 15.25 -7.21
CA ARG A 74 -5.24 15.30 -7.14
C ARG A 74 -5.71 16.11 -5.93
N ILE A 75 -5.17 15.82 -4.74
CA ILE A 75 -5.49 16.54 -3.50
C ILE A 75 -5.25 18.04 -3.67
N MET A 76 -4.04 18.45 -4.09
CA MET A 76 -3.71 19.87 -4.23
C MET A 76 -4.55 20.57 -5.29
N ARG A 77 -4.83 19.90 -6.42
CA ARG A 77 -5.70 20.44 -7.47
C ARG A 77 -7.11 20.69 -6.96
N THR A 78 -7.70 19.70 -6.30
CA THR A 78 -9.06 19.79 -5.74
C THR A 78 -9.15 20.90 -4.69
N VAL A 79 -8.08 21.12 -3.89
CA VAL A 79 -7.98 22.30 -3.00
C VAL A 79 -7.98 23.61 -3.79
N HIS A 80 -7.17 23.74 -4.84
CA HIS A 80 -7.10 24.98 -5.64
C HIS A 80 -8.34 25.24 -6.50
N GLU A 81 -9.14 24.20 -6.78
CA GLU A 81 -10.47 24.31 -7.38
C GLU A 81 -11.54 24.79 -6.39
N GLY A 82 -11.20 24.90 -5.09
CA GLY A 82 -12.09 25.35 -4.03
C GLY A 82 -12.88 24.23 -3.34
N ASP A 83 -12.65 22.97 -3.70
CA ASP A 83 -13.35 21.81 -3.14
C ASP A 83 -12.56 21.18 -1.98
N VAL A 84 -12.52 21.88 -0.85
CA VAL A 84 -11.88 21.35 0.36
C VAL A 84 -12.51 20.02 0.82
N PRO A 85 -13.85 19.85 0.86
CA PRO A 85 -14.46 18.57 1.21
C PRO A 85 -14.01 17.40 0.33
N GLY A 86 -13.95 17.60 -1.00
CA GLY A 86 -13.46 16.59 -1.94
C GLY A 86 -11.99 16.25 -1.73
N ALA A 87 -11.15 17.25 -1.43
CA ALA A 87 -9.74 17.02 -1.12
C ALA A 87 -9.55 16.18 0.17
N LEU A 88 -10.36 16.42 1.20
CA LEU A 88 -10.36 15.62 2.43
C LEU A 88 -10.86 14.20 2.19
N ALA A 89 -11.88 14.01 1.35
CA ALA A 89 -12.35 12.68 0.97
C ALA A 89 -11.27 11.87 0.22
N LEU A 90 -10.41 12.53 -0.59
CA LEU A 90 -9.26 11.88 -1.22
C LEU A 90 -8.21 11.44 -0.18
N VAL A 91 -7.99 12.25 0.86
CA VAL A 91 -7.11 11.87 1.97
C VAL A 91 -7.66 10.63 2.68
N ASP A 92 -8.96 10.63 3.03
CA ASP A 92 -9.62 9.50 3.68
C ASP A 92 -9.52 8.21 2.85
N ALA A 93 -9.73 8.31 1.53
CA ALA A 93 -9.62 7.18 0.61
C ALA A 93 -8.21 6.55 0.62
N GLU A 94 -7.16 7.37 0.66
CA GLU A 94 -5.77 6.89 0.71
C GLU A 94 -5.44 6.23 2.06
N HIS A 95 -5.96 6.77 3.18
CA HIS A 95 -5.83 6.12 4.50
C HIS A 95 -6.60 4.81 4.57
N ALA A 96 -7.80 4.76 4.01
CA ALA A 96 -8.61 3.53 3.93
C ALA A 96 -7.91 2.46 3.08
N ALA A 97 -7.33 2.83 1.93
CA ALA A 97 -6.55 1.91 1.10
C ALA A 97 -5.34 1.34 1.85
N LEU A 98 -4.59 2.19 2.57
CA LEU A 98 -3.46 1.75 3.38
C LEU A 98 -3.89 0.84 4.54
N HIS A 99 -5.04 1.13 5.17
CA HIS A 99 -5.60 0.28 6.20
C HIS A 99 -6.00 -1.10 5.66
N ALA A 100 -6.68 -1.15 4.52
CA ALA A 100 -7.03 -2.40 3.85
C ALA A 100 -5.77 -3.23 3.53
N GLU A 101 -4.71 -2.57 3.06
CA GLU A 101 -3.44 -3.25 2.80
C GLU A 101 -2.82 -3.83 4.08
N ARG A 102 -2.88 -3.11 5.21
CA ARG A 102 -2.42 -3.62 6.51
C ARG A 102 -3.24 -4.82 6.99
N VAL A 103 -4.56 -4.77 6.85
CA VAL A 103 -5.44 -5.88 7.23
C VAL A 103 -5.10 -7.11 6.40
N SER A 104 -4.96 -6.94 5.07
CA SER A 104 -4.55 -8.01 4.16
C SER A 104 -3.18 -8.60 4.53
N LEU A 105 -2.20 -7.74 4.82
CA LEU A 105 -0.86 -8.19 5.22
C LEU A 105 -0.92 -8.94 6.54
N ARG A 106 -1.64 -8.45 7.56
CA ARG A 106 -1.79 -9.14 8.86
C ARG A 106 -2.42 -10.52 8.71
N ALA A 107 -3.49 -10.62 7.91
CA ALA A 107 -4.12 -11.91 7.61
C ALA A 107 -3.14 -12.88 6.94
N THR A 108 -2.31 -12.37 6.00
CA THR A 108 -1.24 -13.15 5.35
C THR A 108 -0.18 -13.60 6.36
N SER A 109 0.27 -12.71 7.25
CA SER A 109 1.25 -12.99 8.30
C SER A 109 0.74 -13.99 9.35
N GLU A 110 -0.55 -13.91 9.70
CA GLU A 110 -1.20 -14.83 10.62
C GLU A 110 -1.33 -16.22 9.99
N ALA A 111 -1.82 -16.29 8.75
CA ALA A 111 -1.83 -17.52 7.98
C ALA A 111 -0.42 -18.14 7.93
N LEU A 112 0.60 -17.34 7.58
CA LEU A 112 1.98 -17.82 7.52
C LEU A 112 2.51 -18.34 8.86
N ARG A 113 2.18 -17.69 9.99
CA ARG A 113 2.58 -18.17 11.33
C ARG A 113 1.93 -19.51 11.65
N THR A 114 0.66 -19.70 11.33
CA THR A 114 -0.02 -20.99 11.45
C THR A 114 0.60 -22.06 10.53
N LEU A 115 1.16 -21.65 9.38
CA LEU A 115 1.77 -22.53 8.38
C LEU A 115 3.24 -22.91 8.69
N ALA A 116 3.99 -22.03 9.35
CA ALA A 116 5.42 -22.21 9.65
C ALA A 116 5.71 -23.15 10.84
N GLY A 117 4.69 -23.58 11.58
CA GLY A 117 4.86 -24.50 12.71
C GLY A 117 5.75 -23.92 13.82
N GLU A 118 5.23 -22.98 14.60
CA GLU A 118 5.26 -23.25 16.04
C GLU A 118 4.02 -24.11 16.33
N PRO A 119 4.11 -25.45 16.29
CA PRO A 119 3.05 -26.26 16.89
C PRO A 119 3.25 -26.19 18.43
N PRO A 120 2.20 -26.29 19.26
CA PRO A 120 2.39 -27.02 20.51
C PRO A 120 2.87 -28.43 20.10
N GLU A 121 3.89 -28.98 20.75
CA GLU A 121 4.71 -30.14 20.30
C GLU A 121 3.96 -31.45 19.95
N ASP A 122 2.64 -31.49 20.06
CA ASP A 122 1.80 -32.66 19.85
C ASP A 122 0.95 -32.51 18.56
N ASP A 123 0.89 -33.56 17.74
CA ASP A 123 -0.20 -33.86 16.79
C ASP A 123 0.02 -33.65 15.27
N VAL A 124 1.18 -34.04 14.73
CA VAL A 124 1.23 -34.51 13.32
C VAL A 124 1.60 -36.00 13.32
N PRO A 125 0.72 -36.91 12.87
CA PRO A 125 1.09 -38.31 12.67
C PRO A 125 2.26 -38.39 11.71
N GLY A 126 3.35 -39.06 12.11
CA GLY A 126 4.54 -39.27 11.28
C GLY A 126 4.32 -40.25 10.13
N THR A 127 3.11 -40.33 9.57
CA THR A 127 2.69 -41.34 8.58
C THR A 127 1.90 -40.67 7.47
N ASP A 128 2.04 -41.18 6.24
CA ASP A 128 1.28 -40.71 5.08
C ASP A 128 -0.23 -40.87 5.32
N LEU A 129 -1.02 -39.86 4.95
CA LEU A 129 -2.48 -39.83 5.13
C LEU A 129 -3.22 -40.11 3.82
N LEU A 130 -4.36 -40.77 3.91
CA LEU A 130 -5.27 -40.96 2.77
C LEU A 130 -6.08 -39.68 2.49
N ILE A 131 -6.59 -39.55 1.25
CA ILE A 131 -7.38 -38.37 0.83
C ILE A 131 -8.56 -38.05 1.76
N GLY A 132 -9.19 -39.07 2.36
CA GLY A 132 -10.31 -38.90 3.29
C GLY A 132 -9.88 -38.31 4.62
N GLU A 133 -8.71 -38.73 5.13
CA GLU A 133 -8.14 -38.25 6.39
C GLU A 133 -7.67 -36.80 6.24
N VAL A 134 -7.02 -36.47 5.12
CA VAL A 134 -6.64 -35.09 4.81
C VAL A 134 -7.87 -34.20 4.63
N ALA A 135 -8.92 -34.69 3.96
CA ALA A 135 -10.16 -33.94 3.79
C ALA A 135 -10.84 -33.63 5.13
N ALA A 136 -10.90 -34.62 6.03
CA ALA A 136 -11.43 -34.46 7.38
C ALA A 136 -10.59 -33.48 8.21
N LEU A 137 -9.26 -33.63 8.19
CA LEU A 137 -8.31 -32.77 8.89
C LEU A 137 -8.42 -31.29 8.48
N LEU A 138 -8.70 -31.05 7.19
CA LEU A 138 -8.80 -29.70 6.63
C LEU A 138 -10.24 -29.15 6.64
N GLY A 139 -11.23 -29.97 7.00
CA GLY A 139 -12.64 -29.61 6.90
C GLY A 139 -13.08 -29.29 5.46
N VAL A 140 -12.50 -29.95 4.46
CA VAL A 140 -12.85 -29.79 3.03
C VAL A 140 -13.41 -31.07 2.46
N ARG A 141 -14.10 -30.99 1.31
CA ARG A 141 -14.50 -32.19 0.57
C ARG A 141 -13.29 -32.81 -0.12
N THR A 142 -13.25 -34.13 -0.25
CA THR A 142 -12.22 -34.84 -1.03
C THR A 142 -12.18 -34.38 -2.49
N SER A 143 -13.31 -33.91 -3.04
CA SER A 143 -13.37 -33.29 -4.38
C SER A 143 -12.50 -32.03 -4.48
N THR A 144 -12.38 -31.25 -3.40
CA THR A 144 -11.53 -30.04 -3.35
C THR A 144 -10.06 -30.41 -3.46
N LEU A 145 -9.62 -31.47 -2.77
CA LEU A 145 -8.25 -31.98 -2.88
C LEU A 145 -7.93 -32.51 -4.28
N ARG A 146 -8.92 -33.13 -4.96
CA ARG A 146 -8.77 -33.56 -6.36
C ARG A 146 -8.66 -32.37 -7.33
N VAL A 147 -9.36 -31.27 -7.06
CA VAL A 147 -9.23 -30.03 -7.84
C VAL A 147 -7.83 -29.45 -7.66
N TRP A 148 -7.27 -29.49 -6.43
CA TRP A 148 -5.92 -29.01 -6.18
C TRP A 148 -4.84 -29.90 -6.81
N GLU A 149 -5.04 -31.22 -6.82
CA GLU A 149 -4.20 -32.17 -7.58
C GLU A 149 -4.27 -31.89 -9.08
N ALA A 150 -5.46 -31.72 -9.64
CA ALA A 150 -5.65 -31.42 -11.07
C ALA A 150 -5.06 -30.05 -11.46
N ALA A 151 -5.12 -29.09 -10.54
CA ALA A 151 -4.46 -27.79 -10.65
C ALA A 151 -2.97 -27.85 -10.30
N GLY A 152 -2.36 -29.03 -10.17
CA GLY A 152 -0.92 -29.20 -9.93
C GLY A 152 -0.40 -28.64 -8.61
N LEU A 153 -1.28 -28.28 -7.69
CA LEU A 153 -0.91 -27.69 -6.39
C LEU A 153 -0.51 -28.76 -5.38
N LEU A 154 -1.07 -29.98 -5.51
CA LEU A 154 -0.72 -31.15 -4.72
C LEU A 154 -0.24 -32.28 -5.62
N SER A 155 0.77 -33.02 -5.18
CA SER A 155 1.30 -34.19 -5.90
C SER A 155 1.34 -35.44 -4.99
N PRO A 156 0.18 -35.93 -4.52
CA PRO A 156 0.14 -37.08 -3.62
C PRO A 156 0.73 -38.33 -4.27
N ARG A 157 1.47 -39.12 -3.50
CA ARG A 157 2.02 -40.39 -3.95
C ARG A 157 0.89 -41.38 -4.19
N ARG A 158 1.02 -42.21 -5.22
CA ARG A 158 0.07 -43.29 -5.50
C ARG A 158 0.70 -44.63 -5.15
N GLU A 159 0.00 -45.40 -4.33
CA GLU A 159 0.41 -46.75 -3.99
C GLU A 159 0.27 -47.67 -5.20
N ARG A 160 1.35 -48.39 -5.57
CA ARG A 160 1.43 -49.18 -6.81
C ARG A 160 0.46 -50.36 -6.87
N ALA A 161 0.06 -50.90 -5.72
CA ALA A 161 -0.79 -52.09 -5.63
C ALA A 161 -2.29 -51.77 -5.63
N THR A 162 -2.69 -50.67 -5.00
CA THR A 162 -4.10 -50.34 -4.71
C THR A 162 -4.59 -49.09 -5.43
N GLY A 163 -3.67 -48.23 -5.91
CA GLY A 163 -3.99 -46.95 -6.55
C GLY A 163 -4.45 -45.85 -5.58
N TYR A 164 -4.39 -46.09 -4.27
CA TYR A 164 -4.76 -45.07 -3.27
C TYR A 164 -3.77 -43.90 -3.25
N ARG A 165 -4.31 -42.71 -2.96
CA ARG A 165 -3.54 -41.47 -2.81
C ARG A 165 -3.09 -41.32 -1.37
N HIS A 166 -1.78 -41.22 -1.19
CA HIS A 166 -1.09 -40.99 0.06
C HIS A 166 -0.48 -39.59 0.03
N TYR A 167 -0.83 -38.79 1.04
CA TYR A 167 -0.37 -37.43 1.22
C TYR A 167 0.68 -37.46 2.31
N THR A 168 1.90 -37.05 1.95
CA THR A 168 2.97 -36.93 2.93
C THR A 168 2.68 -35.76 3.88
N PRO A 169 3.35 -35.67 5.03
CA PRO A 169 3.25 -34.50 5.90
C PRO A 169 3.53 -33.15 5.19
N GLU A 170 4.35 -33.16 4.14
CA GLU A 170 4.63 -31.99 3.30
C GLU A 170 3.43 -31.64 2.41
N GLU A 171 2.84 -32.61 1.72
CA GLU A 171 1.60 -32.40 0.95
C GLU A 171 0.42 -31.97 1.82
N VAL A 172 0.34 -32.45 3.07
CA VAL A 172 -0.67 -31.99 4.03
C VAL A 172 -0.40 -30.53 4.42
N ARG A 173 0.86 -30.13 4.59
CA ARG A 173 1.26 -28.74 4.83
C ARG A 173 0.88 -27.84 3.63
N ASP A 174 1.16 -28.29 2.41
CA ASP A 174 0.78 -27.60 1.18
C ASP A 174 -0.74 -27.51 1.02
N ALA A 175 -1.48 -28.56 1.39
CA ALA A 175 -2.94 -28.54 1.37
C ALA A 175 -3.53 -27.54 2.38
N ARG A 176 -2.91 -27.37 3.55
CA ARG A 176 -3.22 -26.29 4.51
C ARG A 176 -2.94 -24.92 3.91
N PHE A 177 -1.82 -24.77 3.19
CA PHE A 177 -1.42 -23.54 2.51
C PHE A 177 -2.44 -23.11 1.46
N ILE A 178 -2.84 -24.02 0.58
CA ILE A 178 -3.84 -23.77 -0.47
C ILE A 178 -5.18 -23.37 0.15
N LEU A 179 -5.61 -24.04 1.23
CA LEU A 179 -6.85 -23.71 1.93
C LEU A 179 -6.85 -22.29 2.51
N ALA A 180 -5.75 -21.87 3.15
CA ALA A 180 -5.62 -20.55 3.77
C ALA A 180 -5.70 -19.43 2.72
N LEU A 181 -5.01 -19.59 1.59
CA LEU A 181 -5.07 -18.63 0.49
C LEU A 181 -6.46 -18.56 -0.15
N ARG A 182 -7.13 -19.72 -0.33
CA ARG A 182 -8.49 -19.80 -0.90
C ARG A 182 -9.55 -19.12 -0.02
N ARG A 183 -9.41 -19.13 1.30
CA ARG A 183 -10.30 -18.41 2.23
C ARG A 183 -10.16 -16.89 2.12
N ASN A 184 -9.03 -16.40 1.62
CA ASN A 184 -8.73 -14.98 1.42
C ASN A 184 -8.92 -14.54 -0.05
N HIS A 185 -9.79 -15.23 -0.80
CA HIS A 185 -10.17 -14.91 -2.18
C HIS A 185 -9.03 -14.98 -3.22
N TYR A 186 -7.91 -15.63 -2.92
CA TYR A 186 -6.89 -15.90 -3.93
C TYR A 186 -7.38 -16.93 -4.96
N LEU A 187 -7.14 -16.63 -6.24
CA LEU A 187 -7.39 -17.55 -7.35
C LEU A 187 -6.31 -18.63 -7.42
N LEU A 188 -6.67 -19.85 -7.81
CA LEU A 188 -5.75 -21.02 -7.83
C LEU A 188 -4.50 -20.78 -8.68
N ASP A 189 -4.63 -20.05 -9.79
CA ASP A 189 -3.52 -19.76 -10.70
C ASP A 189 -2.44 -18.87 -10.07
N HIS A 190 -2.79 -18.07 -9.06
CA HIS A 190 -1.85 -17.24 -8.31
C HIS A 190 -1.22 -17.99 -7.13
N ILE A 191 -1.75 -19.17 -6.77
CA ILE A 191 -1.27 -19.97 -5.63
C ILE A 191 -0.07 -20.85 -6.04
N ARG A 192 -0.03 -21.32 -7.30
CA ARG A 192 1.03 -22.22 -7.79
C ARG A 192 2.44 -21.63 -7.70
N PRO A 193 2.72 -20.40 -8.19
CA PRO A 193 4.08 -19.86 -8.15
C PRO A 193 4.60 -19.70 -6.72
N VAL A 194 3.72 -19.30 -5.79
CA VAL A 194 4.05 -19.13 -4.38
C VAL A 194 4.40 -20.48 -3.72
N LEU A 195 3.69 -21.56 -4.07
CA LEU A 195 4.02 -22.91 -3.60
C LEU A 195 5.33 -23.44 -4.19
N GLU A 196 5.60 -23.17 -5.46
CA GLU A 196 6.84 -23.58 -6.12
C GLU A 196 8.06 -22.88 -5.50
N ASP A 197 7.97 -21.57 -5.23
CA ASP A 197 9.02 -20.81 -4.55
C ASP A 197 9.28 -21.33 -3.12
N LEU A 198 8.21 -21.67 -2.39
CA LEU A 198 8.30 -22.24 -1.04
C LEU A 198 9.00 -23.61 -1.01
N ARG A 199 8.74 -24.46 -2.01
CA ARG A 199 9.34 -25.81 -2.14
C ARG A 199 10.82 -25.78 -2.51
N HIS A 200 11.30 -24.75 -3.20
CA HIS A 200 12.69 -24.69 -3.67
C HIS A 200 13.67 -24.07 -2.65
N GLU A 201 13.23 -23.18 -1.76
CA GLU A 201 14.14 -22.34 -0.96
C GLU A 201 14.13 -22.59 0.56
N GLY A 202 13.29 -23.48 1.11
CA GLY A 202 13.06 -23.54 2.57
C GLY A 202 12.31 -22.29 3.08
N GLY A 203 11.35 -21.82 2.28
CA GLY A 203 10.92 -20.42 2.16
C GLY A 203 10.06 -19.78 3.26
N THR A 204 9.98 -20.30 4.48
CA THR A 204 9.26 -19.63 5.57
C THR A 204 9.98 -18.39 6.10
N ASP A 205 11.32 -18.41 6.14
CA ASP A 205 12.14 -17.30 6.66
C ASP A 205 12.27 -16.12 5.70
N ALA A 206 12.43 -16.39 4.40
CA ALA A 206 12.42 -15.35 3.38
C ALA A 206 11.06 -14.64 3.33
N LEU A 207 9.96 -15.40 3.40
CA LEU A 207 8.61 -14.86 3.43
C LEU A 207 8.31 -14.07 4.72
N ARG A 208 8.79 -14.54 5.88
CA ARG A 208 8.72 -13.80 7.16
C ARG A 208 9.50 -12.48 7.10
N THR A 209 10.67 -12.49 6.46
CA THR A 209 11.48 -11.29 6.23
C THR A 209 10.76 -10.30 5.32
N ALA A 210 10.17 -10.78 4.21
CA ALA A 210 9.40 -9.95 3.27
C ALA A 210 8.17 -9.32 3.94
N VAL A 211 7.43 -10.09 4.74
CA VAL A 211 6.30 -9.61 5.54
C VAL A 211 6.73 -8.52 6.52
N THR A 212 7.82 -8.74 7.25
CA THR A 212 8.36 -7.77 8.22
C THR A 212 8.81 -6.48 7.51
N ALA A 213 9.51 -6.60 6.38
CA ALA A 213 9.89 -5.46 5.56
C ALA A 213 8.66 -4.68 5.06
N ARG A 214 7.60 -5.37 4.62
CA ARG A 214 6.36 -4.71 4.18
C ARG A 214 5.66 -3.99 5.34
N HIS A 215 5.61 -4.59 6.53
CA HIS A 215 5.09 -3.92 7.72
C HIS A 215 5.85 -2.63 8.04
N THR A 216 7.17 -2.65 7.94
CA THR A 216 8.02 -1.46 8.10
C THR A 216 7.71 -0.41 7.05
N THR A 217 7.63 -0.78 5.76
CA THR A 217 7.26 0.14 4.67
C THR A 217 5.90 0.80 4.92
N LEU A 218 4.88 0.05 5.35
CA LEU A 218 3.56 0.59 5.64
C LEU A 218 3.59 1.55 6.84
N THR A 219 4.38 1.24 7.86
CA THR A 219 4.58 2.11 9.03
C THR A 219 5.24 3.43 8.63
N THR A 220 6.33 3.38 7.86
CA THR A 220 6.99 4.56 7.30
C THR A 220 6.03 5.39 6.44
N ARG A 221 5.23 4.72 5.59
CA ARG A 221 4.25 5.40 4.74
C ARG A 221 3.18 6.12 5.55
N THR A 222 2.68 5.55 6.64
CA THR A 222 1.71 6.26 7.53
C THR A 222 2.32 7.48 8.20
N ALA A 223 3.54 7.38 8.72
CA ALA A 223 4.21 8.53 9.30
C ALA A 223 4.34 9.67 8.26
N ALA A 224 4.71 9.34 7.03
CA ALA A 224 4.77 10.30 5.93
C ALA A 224 3.38 10.84 5.53
N MET A 225 2.32 10.03 5.58
CA MET A 225 0.94 10.49 5.34
C MET A 225 0.45 11.45 6.43
N LEU A 226 0.85 11.23 7.69
CA LEU A 226 0.56 12.14 8.80
C LEU A 226 1.32 13.48 8.65
N GLU A 227 2.61 13.45 8.29
CA GLU A 227 3.37 14.66 7.93
C GLU A 227 2.67 15.42 6.81
N GLY A 228 2.31 14.73 5.71
CA GLY A 228 1.59 15.32 4.58
C GLY A 228 0.23 15.91 4.97
N ALA A 229 -0.55 15.22 5.80
CA ALA A 229 -1.82 15.71 6.32
C ALA A 229 -1.65 16.95 7.20
N GLY A 230 -0.61 16.99 8.04
CA GLY A 230 -0.26 18.16 8.84
C GLY A 230 0.07 19.38 7.98
N HIS A 231 0.88 19.19 6.95
CA HIS A 231 1.17 20.25 5.98
C HIS A 231 -0.07 20.71 5.21
N LEU A 232 -0.97 19.79 4.87
CA LEU A 232 -2.25 20.13 4.23
C LEU A 232 -3.14 20.92 5.18
N HIS A 233 -3.24 20.52 6.44
CA HIS A 233 -3.98 21.25 7.47
C HIS A 233 -3.46 22.68 7.61
N THR A 234 -2.15 22.86 7.81
CA THR A 234 -1.53 24.20 7.89
C THR A 234 -1.73 25.02 6.61
N TYR A 235 -1.80 24.37 5.45
CA TYR A 235 -2.05 25.06 4.18
C TYR A 235 -3.50 25.55 4.06
N LEU A 236 -4.47 24.78 4.58
CA LEU A 236 -5.89 25.09 4.55
C LEU A 236 -6.30 26.09 5.64
N THR A 237 -5.61 26.10 6.78
CA THR A 237 -5.83 27.09 7.83
C THR A 237 -5.25 28.45 7.42
N PRO A 238 -6.05 29.53 7.41
CA PRO A 238 -5.51 30.86 7.26
C PRO A 238 -4.44 31.10 8.32
N SER A 239 -3.29 31.65 7.93
CA SER A 239 -2.37 32.21 8.91
C SER A 239 -3.09 33.42 9.50
N ASP A 240 -3.64 33.30 10.70
CA ASP A 240 -4.00 34.49 11.48
C ASP A 240 -2.68 35.22 11.78
N ASP A 241 -2.30 36.12 10.88
CA ASP A 241 -1.29 37.11 11.17
C ASP A 241 -1.93 38.04 12.20
N VAL A 242 -1.62 37.77 13.47
CA VAL A 242 -1.96 38.57 14.63
C VAL A 242 -1.48 40.00 14.36
N THR A 243 -2.38 40.82 13.82
CA THR A 243 -2.28 42.28 13.85
C THR A 243 -3.31 42.77 14.84
N SER A 244 -2.80 43.12 16.02
CA SER A 244 -3.25 44.23 16.87
C SER A 244 -4.68 44.23 17.41
N VAL A 245 -4.80 43.95 18.72
CA VAL A 245 -5.42 44.89 19.68
C VAL A 245 -4.49 45.03 20.88
#